data_AF-A0A928XSI6-F1
#
_entry.id   AF-A0A928XSI6-F1
#
_cell.length_a   1.000
_cell.length_b   1.000
_cell.length_c   1.000
_cell.angle_alpha   90.00
_cell.angle_beta   90.00
_cell.angle_gamma   90.00
#
_symmetry.space_group_name_H-M   'P 1'
#
loop_
_entity.id
_entity.type
_entity.pdbx_description
1 polymer ?
#
loop_
_entity_poly.entity_id
_entity_poly.type
_entity_poly.pdbx_seq_one_letter_code
_entity_poly.pdbx_strand_id
1 'polypeptide(L)'
;MSRKDPSADYVREFVASMSRAYRNTHGQAEMAEHAGTALRRGNAVANVELLEHTHGAPGVLCVVADDRPGLLATISAAFVLANLDVVDATAHTRKTSGGRKEAVDLFWVRYADPAKRAARIAQSDVDEVRRVLFELLEGKLDREVASRRTGRPVAKASETTVRFVENPDGDLATLEVETDDRSGLLLALSQALFEQKVQIVESEVKTSGARVLDRFKIVELDGRPIQPGRRLEIQVAVLSAVQLGG
;
A
#
# COMPACT_ATOMS: atom_id res chain seq x y z
N MET A 1 -17.94 -21.21 8.47
CA MET A 1 -16.70 -21.70 9.12
C MET A 1 -16.26 -20.65 10.11
N SER A 2 -15.99 -21.03 11.36
CA SER A 2 -15.55 -20.08 12.41
C SER A 2 -14.21 -19.45 12.02
N ARG A 3 -14.09 -18.12 12.10
CA ARG A 3 -12.85 -17.37 11.84
C ARG A 3 -11.84 -17.86 12.88
N LYS A 4 -10.79 -18.58 12.45
CA LYS A 4 -9.79 -19.10 13.40
C LYS A 4 -9.02 -17.91 13.96
N ASP A 5 -9.17 -17.66 15.25
CA ASP A 5 -8.42 -16.62 15.94
C ASP A 5 -6.96 -17.08 16.17
N PRO A 6 -5.99 -16.15 16.08
CA PRO A 6 -4.60 -16.47 16.32
C PRO A 6 -4.35 -16.77 17.80
N SER A 7 -3.47 -17.73 18.09
CA SER A 7 -3.01 -17.95 19.47
C SER A 7 -2.19 -16.74 19.94
N ALA A 8 -2.16 -16.52 21.26
CA ALA A 8 -1.34 -15.45 21.84
C ALA A 8 0.15 -15.58 21.44
N ASP A 9 0.65 -16.80 21.29
CA ASP A 9 2.02 -17.09 20.88
C ASP A 9 2.27 -16.63 19.44
N TYR A 10 1.32 -16.93 18.54
CA TYR A 10 1.40 -16.49 17.15
C TYR A 10 1.36 -14.96 17.03
N VAL A 11 0.49 -14.30 17.80
CA VAL A 11 0.44 -12.83 17.82
C VAL A 11 1.78 -12.24 18.29
N ARG A 12 2.40 -12.81 19.34
CA ARG A 12 3.72 -12.34 19.82
C ARG A 12 4.81 -12.54 18.76
N GLU A 13 4.85 -13.68 18.10
CA GLU A 13 5.80 -13.95 17.00
C GLU A 13 5.61 -12.98 15.83
N PHE A 14 4.36 -12.79 15.41
CA PHE A 14 4.00 -11.82 14.37
C PHE A 14 4.50 -10.42 14.73
N VAL A 15 4.17 -9.91 15.92
CA VAL A 15 4.53 -8.57 16.37
C VAL A 15 6.04 -8.39 16.51
N ALA A 16 6.75 -9.42 16.98
CA ALA A 16 8.20 -9.43 17.05
C ALA A 16 8.87 -9.33 15.68
N SER A 17 8.25 -9.90 14.64
CA SER A 17 8.77 -9.85 13.26
C SER A 17 8.53 -8.51 12.53
N MET A 18 7.61 -7.67 13.03
CA MET A 18 7.28 -6.37 12.43
C MET A 18 8.34 -5.30 12.70
N SER A 19 8.28 -4.18 11.99
CA SER A 19 9.17 -3.03 12.25
C SER A 19 8.85 -2.36 13.59
N ARG A 20 9.80 -1.58 14.13
CA ARG A 20 9.56 -0.75 15.32
C ARG A 20 8.48 0.31 15.06
N ALA A 21 8.46 0.88 13.85
CA ALA A 21 7.45 1.86 13.45
C ALA A 21 6.04 1.27 13.55
N TYR A 22 5.80 0.10 12.93
CA TYR A 22 4.53 -0.62 13.04
C TYR A 22 4.13 -0.87 14.51
N ARG A 23 5.06 -1.34 15.34
CA ARG A 23 4.78 -1.62 16.77
C ARG A 23 4.41 -0.38 17.58
N ASN A 24 4.90 0.79 17.19
CA ASN A 24 4.60 2.03 17.88
C ASN A 24 3.27 2.65 17.41
N THR A 25 2.84 2.36 16.19
CA THR A 25 1.63 2.93 15.59
C THR A 25 0.36 2.18 15.97
N HIS A 26 0.41 0.86 16.06
CA HIS A 26 -0.79 0.04 16.25
C HIS A 26 -1.03 -0.36 17.72
N GLY A 27 -2.29 -0.46 18.11
CA GLY A 27 -2.69 -1.02 19.40
C GLY A 27 -2.65 -2.54 19.42
N GLN A 28 -2.69 -3.15 20.61
CA GLN A 28 -2.62 -4.62 20.75
C GLN A 28 -3.76 -5.35 20.03
N ALA A 29 -4.98 -4.81 20.08
CA ALA A 29 -6.14 -5.41 19.42
C ALA A 29 -5.99 -5.42 17.88
N GLU A 30 -5.56 -4.31 17.30
CA GLU A 30 -5.30 -4.20 15.85
C GLU A 30 -4.18 -5.15 15.42
N MET A 31 -3.08 -5.20 16.18
CA MET A 31 -1.99 -6.11 15.88
C MET A 31 -2.43 -7.58 15.92
N ALA A 32 -3.32 -7.95 16.85
CA ALA A 32 -3.91 -9.29 16.89
C ALA A 32 -4.81 -9.56 15.68
N GLU A 33 -5.56 -8.55 15.23
CA GLU A 33 -6.41 -8.63 14.04
C GLU A 33 -5.57 -8.84 12.76
N HIS A 34 -4.50 -8.06 12.58
CA HIS A 34 -3.56 -8.20 11.45
C HIS A 34 -2.86 -9.56 11.47
N ALA A 35 -2.44 -10.02 12.66
CA ALA A 35 -1.89 -11.36 12.83
C ALA A 35 -2.91 -12.44 12.43
N GLY A 36 -4.19 -12.27 12.76
CA GLY A 36 -5.27 -13.15 12.32
C GLY A 36 -5.37 -13.23 10.80
N THR A 37 -5.32 -12.10 10.09
CA THR A 37 -5.33 -12.06 8.62
C THR A 37 -4.13 -12.82 8.03
N ALA A 38 -2.95 -12.64 8.60
CA ALA A 38 -1.76 -13.36 8.18
C ALA A 38 -1.83 -14.86 8.48
N LEU A 39 -2.39 -15.26 9.63
CA LEU A 39 -2.58 -16.66 9.97
C LEU A 39 -3.51 -17.35 8.98
N ARG A 40 -4.62 -16.69 8.64
CA ARG A 40 -5.65 -17.21 7.73
C ARG A 40 -5.20 -17.26 6.28
N ARG A 41 -4.23 -16.42 5.89
CA ARG A 41 -3.54 -16.53 4.59
C ARG A 41 -2.93 -17.92 4.39
N GLY A 42 -2.31 -18.48 5.44
CA GLY A 42 -1.64 -19.77 5.38
C GLY A 42 -0.57 -19.82 4.28
N ASN A 43 -0.80 -20.63 3.24
CA ASN A 43 0.10 -20.80 2.10
C ASN A 43 -0.40 -20.12 0.81
N ALA A 44 -1.51 -19.38 0.86
CA ALA A 44 -1.98 -18.63 -0.31
C ALA A 44 -1.02 -17.47 -0.64
N VAL A 45 -0.93 -17.06 -1.90
CA VAL A 45 -0.04 -15.95 -2.33
C VAL A 45 -0.43 -14.60 -1.72
N ALA A 46 -1.70 -14.41 -1.38
CA ALA A 46 -2.23 -13.24 -0.70
C ALA A 46 -3.50 -13.59 0.11
N ASN A 47 -3.84 -12.74 1.07
CA ASN A 47 -5.12 -12.68 1.74
C ASN A 47 -5.53 -11.21 1.90
N VAL A 48 -6.82 -10.93 1.81
CA VAL A 48 -7.40 -9.59 1.96
C VAL A 48 -8.57 -9.73 2.92
N GLU A 49 -8.60 -8.94 3.99
CA GLU A 49 -9.71 -8.97 4.96
C GLU A 49 -10.14 -7.56 5.35
N LEU A 50 -11.44 -7.36 5.52
CA LEU A 50 -12.00 -6.16 6.14
C LEU A 50 -11.77 -6.24 7.66
N LEU A 51 -11.26 -5.15 8.21
CA LEU A 51 -11.02 -5.00 9.63
C LEU A 51 -12.24 -4.41 10.34
N GLU A 52 -12.40 -4.78 11.60
CA GLU A 52 -13.41 -4.25 12.51
C GLU A 52 -13.06 -2.83 12.96
N HIS A 53 -11.77 -2.60 13.26
CA HIS A 53 -11.25 -1.31 13.68
C HIS A 53 -11.03 -0.40 12.46
N THR A 54 -11.97 0.52 12.24
CA THR A 54 -11.96 1.39 11.05
C THR A 54 -11.55 2.84 11.30
N HIS A 55 -11.41 3.26 12.56
CA HIS A 55 -11.07 4.65 12.96
C HIS A 55 -11.90 5.73 12.25
N GLY A 56 -13.19 5.44 12.01
CA GLY A 56 -14.13 6.36 11.36
C GLY A 56 -14.08 6.36 9.82
N ALA A 57 -13.17 5.62 9.18
CA ALA A 57 -13.18 5.49 7.72
C ALA A 57 -14.26 4.51 7.24
N PRO A 58 -14.74 4.61 5.99
CA PRO A 58 -15.78 3.73 5.44
C PRO A 58 -15.42 2.23 5.46
N GLY A 59 -14.14 1.88 5.31
CA GLY A 59 -13.62 0.54 5.54
C GLY A 59 -12.09 0.54 5.61
N VAL A 60 -11.53 -0.46 6.30
CA VAL A 60 -10.09 -0.67 6.39
C VAL A 60 -9.79 -2.11 5.96
N LEU A 61 -8.99 -2.28 4.92
CA LEU A 61 -8.61 -3.59 4.41
C LEU A 61 -7.16 -3.88 4.81
N CYS A 62 -6.95 -5.06 5.40
CA CYS A 62 -5.63 -5.63 5.63
C CYS A 62 -5.30 -6.60 4.49
N VAL A 63 -4.22 -6.32 3.77
CA VAL A 63 -3.66 -7.17 2.73
C VAL A 63 -2.39 -7.80 3.26
N VAL A 64 -2.32 -9.12 3.25
CA VAL A 64 -1.11 -9.88 3.58
C VAL A 64 -0.70 -10.70 2.37
N ALA A 65 0.52 -10.56 1.89
CA ALA A 65 0.99 -11.23 0.68
C ALA A 65 2.50 -11.50 0.71
N ASP A 66 2.99 -12.41 -0.16
CA ASP A 66 4.43 -12.54 -0.39
C ASP A 66 5.00 -11.24 -0.95
N ASP A 67 5.93 -10.63 -0.21
CA ASP A 67 6.53 -9.36 -0.60
C ASP A 67 7.46 -9.53 -1.79
N ARG A 68 7.27 -8.67 -2.80
CA ARG A 68 8.01 -8.68 -4.07
C ARG A 68 7.98 -7.29 -4.71
N PRO A 69 8.97 -6.96 -5.56
CA PRO A 69 8.94 -5.73 -6.36
C PRO A 69 7.61 -5.52 -7.08
N GLY A 70 7.02 -4.32 -6.93
CA GLY A 70 5.77 -3.94 -7.58
C GLY A 70 4.50 -4.47 -6.91
N LEU A 71 4.58 -5.11 -5.74
CA LEU A 71 3.41 -5.59 -5.02
C LEU A 71 2.44 -4.44 -4.66
N LEU A 72 2.93 -3.33 -4.12
CA LEU A 72 2.06 -2.19 -3.74
C LEU A 72 1.31 -1.60 -4.94
N ALA A 73 1.97 -1.51 -6.10
CA ALA A 73 1.33 -1.12 -7.36
C ALA A 73 0.25 -2.12 -7.79
N THR A 74 0.51 -3.42 -7.61
CA THR A 74 -0.46 -4.48 -7.90
C THR A 74 -1.68 -4.40 -6.98
N ILE A 75 -1.49 -4.18 -5.69
CA ILE A 75 -2.57 -4.00 -4.70
C ILE A 75 -3.38 -2.73 -5.04
N SER A 76 -2.70 -1.63 -5.35
CA SER A 76 -3.34 -0.35 -5.70
C SER A 76 -4.14 -0.47 -7.00
N ALA A 77 -3.66 -1.22 -7.99
CA ALA A 77 -4.41 -1.55 -9.21
C ALA A 77 -5.68 -2.35 -8.89
N ALA A 78 -5.62 -3.30 -7.95
CA ALA A 78 -6.79 -4.07 -7.53
C ALA A 78 -7.89 -3.17 -6.95
N PHE A 79 -7.54 -2.20 -6.11
CA PHE A 79 -8.51 -1.23 -5.58
C PHE A 79 -9.17 -0.38 -6.66
N VAL A 80 -8.36 0.18 -7.57
CA VAL A 80 -8.86 0.99 -8.70
C VAL A 80 -9.84 0.18 -9.56
N LEU A 81 -9.49 -1.07 -9.85
CA LEU A 81 -10.32 -1.95 -10.68
C LEU A 81 -11.62 -2.38 -9.98
N ALA A 82 -11.58 -2.49 -8.65
CA ALA A 82 -12.74 -2.74 -7.79
C ALA A 82 -13.57 -1.46 -7.49
N ASN A 83 -13.26 -0.32 -8.11
CA ASN A 83 -13.91 0.98 -7.88
C ASN A 83 -13.81 1.50 -6.44
N LEU A 84 -12.70 1.18 -5.77
CA LEU A 84 -12.33 1.71 -4.47
C LEU A 84 -11.19 2.73 -4.61
N ASP A 85 -11.23 3.72 -3.74
CA ASP A 85 -10.24 4.78 -3.62
C ASP A 85 -9.52 4.64 -2.28
N VAL A 86 -8.19 4.77 -2.29
CA VAL A 86 -7.36 4.69 -1.08
C VAL A 86 -7.24 6.09 -0.50
N VAL A 87 -7.65 6.27 0.75
CA VAL A 87 -7.64 7.54 1.47
C VAL A 87 -6.40 7.66 2.36
N ASP A 88 -6.03 6.56 3.00
CA ASP A 88 -4.84 6.45 3.85
C ASP A 88 -4.32 5.02 3.69
N ALA A 89 -3.02 4.83 3.86
CA ALA A 89 -2.40 3.53 3.80
C ALA A 89 -1.11 3.45 4.59
N THR A 90 -0.87 2.29 5.20
CA THR A 90 0.44 1.92 5.72
C THR A 90 0.87 0.59 5.10
N ALA A 91 2.09 0.52 4.60
CA ALA A 91 2.66 -0.69 4.03
C ALA A 91 3.90 -1.11 4.82
N HIS A 92 4.01 -2.39 5.14
CA HIS A 92 5.10 -2.90 5.97
C HIS A 92 5.59 -4.25 5.47
N THR A 93 6.92 -4.39 5.39
CA THR A 93 7.54 -5.70 5.12
C THR A 93 8.06 -6.32 6.42
N ARG A 94 7.76 -7.61 6.63
CA ARG A 94 8.31 -8.43 7.71
C ARG A 94 9.04 -9.66 7.19
N LYS A 95 9.94 -10.21 8.00
CA LYS A 95 10.56 -11.52 7.76
C LYS A 95 9.92 -12.54 8.70
N THR A 96 9.23 -13.51 8.14
CA THR A 96 8.64 -14.62 8.91
C THR A 96 9.74 -15.53 9.48
N SER A 97 9.41 -16.36 10.48
CA SER A 97 10.33 -17.37 11.04
C SER A 97 10.86 -18.35 9.99
N GLY A 98 10.06 -18.65 8.96
CA GLY A 98 10.47 -19.45 7.81
C GLY A 98 11.34 -18.70 6.78
N GLY A 99 11.75 -17.46 7.05
CA GLY A 99 12.62 -16.65 6.18
C GLY A 99 11.92 -15.99 4.99
N ARG A 100 10.61 -16.20 4.80
CA ARG A 100 9.83 -15.53 3.74
C ARG A 100 9.65 -14.05 4.07
N LYS A 101 9.79 -13.19 3.06
CA LYS A 101 9.38 -11.78 3.14
C LYS A 101 7.87 -11.69 2.91
N GLU A 102 7.18 -11.01 3.80
CA GLU A 102 5.73 -10.88 3.77
C GLU A 102 5.33 -9.42 3.98
N ALA A 103 4.45 -8.93 3.11
CA ALA A 103 3.84 -7.63 3.24
C ALA A 103 2.63 -7.72 4.19
N VAL A 104 2.45 -6.68 5.00
CA VAL A 104 1.28 -6.45 5.84
C VAL A 104 0.88 -5.00 5.63
N ASP A 105 -0.07 -4.82 4.73
CA ASP A 105 -0.46 -3.50 4.25
C ASP A 105 -1.89 -3.22 4.69
N LEU A 106 -2.14 -2.02 5.18
CA LEU A 106 -3.41 -1.52 5.66
C LEU A 106 -3.86 -0.38 4.75
N PHE A 107 -5.11 -0.43 4.32
CA PHE A 107 -5.68 0.57 3.42
C PHE A 107 -7.02 1.05 3.96
N TRP A 108 -7.11 2.33 4.28
CA TRP A 108 -8.37 3.00 4.57
C TRP A 108 -8.98 3.40 3.23
N VAL A 109 -10.11 2.80 2.90
CA VAL A 109 -10.71 2.93 1.58
C VAL A 109 -12.13 3.46 1.65
N ARG A 110 -12.57 4.02 0.53
CA ARG A 110 -13.94 4.46 0.26
C ARG A 110 -14.32 4.05 -1.16
N TYR A 111 -15.60 4.08 -1.48
CA TYR A 111 -16.00 3.98 -2.89
C TYR A 111 -15.47 5.17 -3.69
N ALA A 112 -14.97 4.89 -4.90
CA ALA A 112 -14.54 5.93 -5.83
C ALA A 112 -15.73 6.79 -6.31
N ASP A 113 -16.93 6.20 -6.39
CA ASP A 113 -18.18 6.90 -6.69
C ASP A 113 -18.48 7.96 -5.60
N PRO A 114 -18.50 9.26 -5.94
CA PRO A 114 -18.79 10.34 -5.00
C PRO A 114 -20.11 10.15 -4.24
N ALA A 115 -21.13 9.57 -4.88
CA ALA A 115 -22.44 9.35 -4.27
C ALA A 115 -22.41 8.28 -3.17
N LYS A 116 -21.38 7.43 -3.15
CA LYS A 116 -21.24 6.32 -2.19
C LYS A 116 -20.11 6.54 -1.17
N ARG A 117 -19.42 7.68 -1.17
CA ARG A 117 -18.25 7.91 -0.29
C ARG A 117 -18.53 7.74 1.20
N ALA A 118 -19.76 7.99 1.65
CA ALA A 118 -20.18 7.80 3.03
C ALA A 118 -20.66 6.36 3.36
N ALA A 119 -20.86 5.51 2.35
CA ALA A 119 -21.32 4.14 2.55
C ALA A 119 -20.19 3.25 3.06
N ARG A 120 -20.52 2.34 3.98
CA ARG A 120 -19.58 1.35 4.51
C ARG A 120 -19.18 0.36 3.42
N ILE A 121 -17.92 -0.04 3.43
CA ILE A 121 -17.42 -1.09 2.55
C ILE A 121 -18.04 -2.42 2.97
N ALA A 122 -18.62 -3.14 2.01
CA ALA A 122 -19.26 -4.43 2.23
C ALA A 122 -18.29 -5.59 1.96
N GLN A 123 -18.62 -6.77 2.49
CA GLN A 123 -17.81 -7.97 2.26
C GLN A 123 -17.70 -8.31 0.76
N SER A 124 -18.72 -8.02 -0.04
CA SER A 124 -18.70 -8.22 -1.50
C SER A 124 -17.63 -7.38 -2.20
N ASP A 125 -17.32 -6.17 -1.69
CA ASP A 125 -16.27 -5.33 -2.26
C ASP A 125 -14.89 -5.90 -1.95
N VAL A 126 -14.72 -6.46 -0.75
CA VAL A 126 -13.49 -7.16 -0.33
C VAL A 126 -13.27 -8.40 -1.19
N ASP A 127 -14.33 -9.14 -1.46
CA ASP A 127 -14.27 -10.33 -2.31
C ASP A 127 -13.90 -9.97 -3.76
N GLU A 128 -14.39 -8.83 -4.27
CA GLU A 128 -14.00 -8.30 -5.58
C GLU A 128 -12.53 -7.86 -5.60
N VAL A 129 -12.06 -7.11 -4.59
CA VAL A 129 -10.64 -6.76 -4.45
C VAL A 129 -9.77 -8.01 -4.43
N ARG A 130 -10.19 -9.05 -3.67
CA ARG A 130 -9.46 -10.33 -3.61
C ARG A 130 -9.43 -10.98 -4.99
N ARG A 131 -10.56 -11.11 -5.68
CA ARG A 131 -10.63 -11.69 -7.03
C ARG A 131 -9.67 -11.01 -7.99
N VAL A 132 -9.73 -9.68 -8.06
CA VAL A 132 -8.88 -8.88 -8.96
C VAL A 132 -7.40 -8.99 -8.58
N LEU A 133 -7.06 -8.92 -7.29
CA LEU A 133 -5.69 -9.05 -6.83
C LEU A 133 -5.08 -10.40 -7.23
N PHE A 134 -5.84 -11.50 -7.09
CA PHE A 134 -5.37 -12.82 -7.52
C PHE A 134 -5.18 -12.89 -9.04
N GLU A 135 -6.10 -12.34 -9.83
CA GLU A 135 -5.94 -12.28 -11.30
C GLU A 135 -4.69 -11.50 -11.73
N LEU A 136 -4.39 -10.38 -11.06
CA LEU A 136 -3.18 -9.60 -11.30
C LEU A 136 -1.90 -10.35 -10.88
N LEU A 137 -1.91 -10.99 -9.71
CA LEU A 137 -0.75 -11.75 -9.20
C LEU A 137 -0.44 -13.01 -10.05
N GLU A 138 -1.47 -13.59 -10.67
CA GLU A 138 -1.36 -14.73 -11.59
C GLU A 138 -1.06 -14.30 -13.04
N GLY A 139 -1.04 -12.99 -13.33
CA GLY A 139 -0.82 -12.45 -14.68
C GLY A 139 -2.00 -12.66 -15.64
N LYS A 140 -3.18 -13.00 -15.13
CA LYS A 140 -4.43 -13.12 -15.92
C LYS A 140 -5.04 -11.76 -16.26
N LEU A 141 -4.68 -10.74 -15.48
CA LEU A 141 -5.06 -9.35 -15.69
C LEU A 141 -3.81 -8.47 -15.70
N ASP A 142 -3.79 -7.49 -16.58
CA ASP A 142 -2.69 -6.51 -16.64
C ASP A 142 -3.03 -5.28 -15.78
N ARG A 143 -2.05 -4.84 -15.00
CA ARG A 143 -2.14 -3.61 -14.19
C ARG A 143 -2.34 -2.36 -15.04
N GLU A 144 -1.91 -2.36 -16.30
CA GLU A 144 -2.13 -1.23 -17.21
C GLU A 144 -3.60 -0.89 -17.39
N VAL A 145 -4.50 -1.88 -17.25
CA VAL A 145 -5.95 -1.67 -17.30
C VAL A 145 -6.39 -0.70 -16.20
N ALA A 146 -5.77 -0.79 -15.02
CA ALA A 146 -6.02 0.13 -13.91
C ALA A 146 -5.43 1.51 -14.19
N SER A 147 -4.17 1.59 -14.66
CA SER A 147 -3.50 2.85 -14.95
C SER A 147 -4.31 3.71 -15.93
N ARG A 148 -4.84 3.11 -17.00
CA ARG A 148 -5.69 3.79 -18.01
C ARG A 148 -6.99 4.35 -17.43
N ARG A 149 -7.53 3.79 -16.34
CA ARG A 149 -8.71 4.34 -15.65
C ARG A 149 -8.39 5.61 -14.86
N THR A 150 -7.14 5.73 -14.40
CA THR A 150 -6.66 6.82 -13.54
C THR A 150 -5.97 7.95 -14.32
N GLY A 151 -5.59 7.69 -15.58
CA GLY A 151 -4.81 8.59 -16.42
C GLY A 151 -5.57 9.78 -17.04
N ARG A 152 -6.64 10.25 -16.39
CA ARG A 152 -7.32 11.47 -16.85
C ARG A 152 -6.50 12.68 -16.38
N PRO A 153 -6.07 13.59 -17.29
CA PRO A 153 -5.23 14.72 -16.92
C PRO A 153 -5.89 15.56 -15.83
N VAL A 154 -5.18 15.81 -14.73
CA VAL A 154 -5.61 16.77 -13.72
C VAL A 154 -5.38 18.16 -14.31
N ALA A 155 -6.47 18.93 -14.45
CA ALA A 155 -6.38 20.32 -14.87
C ALA A 155 -5.62 21.12 -13.80
N LYS A 156 -4.33 21.40 -14.06
CA LYS A 156 -3.36 22.05 -13.17
C LYS A 156 -3.15 21.31 -11.85
N ALA A 157 -2.15 20.43 -11.80
CA ALA A 157 -1.59 20.02 -10.51
C ALA A 157 -1.05 21.27 -9.80
N SER A 158 -1.62 21.59 -8.63
CA SER A 158 -1.05 22.54 -7.68
C SER A 158 0.34 22.05 -7.25
N GLU A 159 1.16 22.95 -6.69
CA GLU A 159 2.53 22.73 -6.19
C GLU A 159 2.80 21.29 -5.71
N THR A 160 3.31 20.45 -6.62
CA THR A 160 3.71 19.08 -6.30
C THR A 160 5.18 19.11 -5.90
N THR A 161 5.48 18.59 -4.73
CA THR A 161 6.85 18.48 -4.22
C THR A 161 7.24 17.03 -4.10
N VAL A 162 8.37 16.65 -4.71
CA VAL A 162 8.96 15.31 -4.60
C VAL A 162 10.38 15.45 -4.09
N ARG A 163 10.65 15.02 -2.85
CA ARG A 163 11.93 15.22 -2.18
C ARG A 163 12.41 13.96 -1.47
N PHE A 164 13.73 13.77 -1.43
CA PHE A 164 14.32 12.81 -0.50
C PHE A 164 14.50 13.46 0.86
N VAL A 165 14.04 12.80 1.91
CA VAL A 165 14.24 13.21 3.30
C VAL A 165 15.52 12.54 3.80
N GLU A 166 16.42 13.34 4.38
CA GLU A 166 17.62 12.82 5.03
C GLU A 166 17.24 12.22 6.38
N ASN A 167 17.62 10.97 6.61
CA ASN A 167 17.45 10.34 7.90
C ASN A 167 18.78 10.43 8.66
N PRO A 168 18.84 11.14 9.81
CA PRO A 168 20.09 11.35 10.57
C PRO A 168 20.76 10.04 11.03
N ASP A 169 19.99 8.98 11.19
CA ASP A 169 20.43 7.69 11.73
C ASP A 169 20.98 6.72 10.66
N GLY A 170 21.12 7.16 9.40
CA GLY A 170 21.58 6.29 8.30
C GLY A 170 20.51 5.30 7.81
N ASP A 171 19.26 5.54 8.16
CA ASP A 171 18.11 4.76 7.67
C ASP A 171 17.98 4.82 6.14
N LEU A 172 17.28 3.83 5.58
CA LEU A 172 16.97 3.73 4.16
C LEU A 172 16.41 5.04 3.60
N ALA A 173 16.66 5.32 2.32
CA ALA A 173 16.21 6.55 1.69
C ALA A 173 14.68 6.66 1.74
N THR A 174 14.18 7.79 2.24
CA THR A 174 12.74 8.11 2.25
C THR A 174 12.44 9.11 1.14
N LEU A 175 11.57 8.75 0.21
CA LEU A 175 10.98 9.67 -0.76
C LEU A 175 9.67 10.22 -0.20
N GLU A 176 9.54 11.53 -0.13
CA GLU A 176 8.33 12.23 0.28
C GLU A 176 7.70 12.93 -0.92
N VAL A 177 6.40 12.69 -1.13
CA VAL A 177 5.60 13.24 -2.21
C VAL A 177 4.44 14.01 -1.60
N GLU A 178 4.38 15.30 -1.87
CA GLU A 178 3.28 16.17 -1.45
C GLU A 178 2.56 16.69 -2.69
N THR A 179 1.27 16.41 -2.81
CA THR A 179 0.46 16.79 -3.99
C THR A 179 -1.02 16.85 -3.65
N ASP A 180 -1.86 17.23 -4.62
CA ASP A 180 -3.32 17.19 -4.48
C ASP A 180 -3.83 15.74 -4.53
N ASP A 181 -4.79 15.42 -3.66
CA ASP A 181 -5.45 14.11 -3.66
C ASP A 181 -6.22 13.89 -4.96
N ARG A 182 -6.06 12.71 -5.53
CA ARG A 182 -6.83 12.26 -6.70
C ARG A 182 -6.95 10.76 -6.72
N SER A 183 -8.03 10.29 -7.35
CA SER A 183 -8.24 8.85 -7.46
C SER A 183 -7.11 8.19 -8.26
N GLY A 184 -6.61 7.08 -7.73
CA GLY A 184 -5.51 6.33 -8.33
C GLY A 184 -4.12 6.94 -8.11
N LEU A 185 -3.96 7.96 -7.26
CA LEU A 185 -2.65 8.54 -6.97
C LEU A 185 -1.65 7.50 -6.48
N LEU A 186 -2.03 6.66 -5.50
CA LEU A 186 -1.15 5.62 -4.96
C LEU A 186 -0.71 4.61 -6.04
N LEU A 187 -1.59 4.25 -6.98
CA LEU A 187 -1.24 3.42 -8.13
C LEU A 187 -0.19 4.12 -8.99
N ALA A 188 -0.41 5.38 -9.36
CA ALA A 188 0.52 6.13 -10.20
C ALA A 188 1.91 6.23 -9.57
N LEU A 189 1.99 6.55 -8.27
CA LEU A 189 3.25 6.69 -7.54
C LEU A 189 3.98 5.36 -7.39
N SER A 190 3.27 4.31 -6.92
CA SER A 190 3.88 3.00 -6.71
C SER A 190 4.28 2.32 -8.03
N GLN A 191 3.53 2.55 -9.11
CA GLN A 191 3.87 2.07 -10.45
C GLN A 191 5.12 2.77 -11.00
N ALA A 192 5.21 4.10 -10.88
CA ALA A 192 6.39 4.85 -11.30
C ALA A 192 7.67 4.41 -10.56
N LEU A 193 7.58 4.18 -9.25
CA LEU A 193 8.69 3.64 -8.47
C LEU A 193 9.10 2.24 -8.95
N PHE A 194 8.12 1.38 -9.22
CA PHE A 194 8.40 0.04 -9.73
C PHE A 194 9.08 0.06 -11.11
N GLU A 195 8.63 0.91 -12.02
CA GLU A 195 9.24 1.10 -13.34
C GLU A 195 10.68 1.63 -13.25
N GLN A 196 10.97 2.42 -12.21
CA GLN A 196 12.32 2.83 -11.85
C GLN A 196 13.15 1.74 -11.16
N LYS A 197 12.67 0.49 -11.11
CA LYS A 197 13.34 -0.64 -10.46
C LYS A 197 13.64 -0.35 -8.98
N VAL A 198 12.70 0.30 -8.31
CA VAL A 198 12.76 0.59 -6.88
C VAL A 198 11.78 -0.32 -6.15
N GLN A 199 12.21 -0.88 -5.03
CA GLN A 199 11.34 -1.59 -4.09
C GLN A 199 10.96 -0.66 -2.93
N ILE A 200 9.67 -0.59 -2.64
CA ILE A 200 9.11 0.06 -1.44
C ILE A 200 9.14 -0.96 -0.31
N VAL A 201 9.76 -0.61 0.83
CA VAL A 201 9.85 -1.49 2.01
C VAL A 201 8.89 -1.07 3.12
N GLU A 202 8.59 0.23 3.16
CA GLU A 202 7.62 0.83 4.05
C GLU A 202 6.97 2.01 3.32
N SER A 203 5.66 2.17 3.50
CA SER A 203 4.90 3.29 2.95
C SER A 203 3.98 3.86 4.00
N GLU A 204 3.79 5.18 3.98
CA GLU A 204 2.80 5.90 4.78
C GLU A 204 2.13 6.93 3.87
N VAL A 205 0.81 6.84 3.70
CA VAL A 205 0.00 7.69 2.82
C VAL A 205 -0.95 8.47 3.70
N LYS A 206 -0.82 9.79 3.79
CA LYS A 206 -1.70 10.61 4.65
C LYS A 206 -2.42 11.68 3.85
N THR A 207 -3.74 11.62 3.88
CA THR A 207 -4.60 12.62 3.23
C THR A 207 -5.17 13.60 4.25
N SER A 208 -4.96 14.91 4.02
CA SER A 208 -5.54 16.00 4.78
C SER A 208 -6.28 16.95 3.85
N GLY A 209 -7.61 16.92 3.91
CA GLY A 209 -8.46 17.71 3.02
C GLY A 209 -8.28 17.29 1.56
N ALA A 210 -7.72 18.19 0.75
CA ALA A 210 -7.46 17.95 -0.68
C ALA A 210 -5.96 17.69 -0.97
N ARG A 211 -5.12 17.54 0.06
CA ARG A 211 -3.68 17.32 -0.07
C ARG A 211 -3.30 15.96 0.50
N VAL A 212 -2.31 15.34 -0.12
CA VAL A 212 -1.73 14.07 0.28
C VAL A 212 -0.25 14.25 0.56
N LEU A 213 0.23 13.62 1.62
CA LEU A 213 1.64 13.47 1.94
C LEU A 213 1.98 11.97 1.98
N ASP A 214 2.65 11.50 0.94
CA ASP A 214 3.09 10.12 0.82
C ASP A 214 4.58 10.00 1.14
N ARG A 215 4.93 9.03 1.97
CA ARG A 215 6.30 8.69 2.35
C ARG A 215 6.59 7.26 1.97
N PHE A 216 7.59 7.06 1.14
CA PHE A 216 8.06 5.74 0.73
C PHE A 216 9.49 5.54 1.17
N LYS A 217 9.75 4.58 2.07
CA LYS A 217 11.11 4.09 2.29
C LYS A 217 11.45 3.10 1.20
N ILE A 218 12.54 3.37 0.51
CA ILE A 218 12.87 2.70 -0.75
C ILE A 218 14.30 2.18 -0.82
N VAL A 219 14.45 1.11 -1.58
CA VAL A 219 15.72 0.41 -1.88
C VAL A 219 15.79 0.01 -3.34
N GLU A 220 16.98 -0.29 -3.83
CA GLU A 220 17.15 -0.96 -5.13
C GLU A 220 16.50 -2.37 -5.08
N LEU A 221 16.18 -2.98 -6.22
CA LEU A 221 15.53 -4.32 -6.24
C LEU A 221 16.33 -5.43 -5.55
N ASP A 222 17.66 -5.27 -5.47
CA ASP A 222 18.54 -6.21 -4.76
C ASP A 222 18.64 -5.93 -3.25
N GLY A 223 17.92 -4.91 -2.75
CA GLY A 223 17.87 -4.49 -1.35
C GLY A 223 18.96 -3.51 -0.95
N ARG A 224 19.86 -3.10 -1.85
CA ARG A 224 20.87 -2.08 -1.53
C ARG A 224 20.25 -0.69 -1.38
N PRO A 225 20.87 0.22 -0.59
CA PRO A 225 20.43 1.60 -0.50
C PRO A 225 20.48 2.32 -1.85
N ILE A 226 19.47 3.17 -2.10
CA ILE A 226 19.42 4.05 -3.28
C ILE A 226 20.63 4.98 -3.28
N GLN A 227 21.42 4.93 -4.36
CA GLN A 227 22.61 5.78 -4.50
C GLN A 227 22.22 7.24 -4.78
N PRO A 228 23.01 8.23 -4.32
CA PRO A 228 22.71 9.65 -4.56
C PRO A 228 22.47 10.00 -6.03
N GLY A 229 23.22 9.40 -6.96
CA GLY A 229 23.06 9.63 -8.41
C GLY A 229 21.73 9.15 -8.99
N ARG A 230 21.02 8.23 -8.34
CA ARG A 230 19.70 7.72 -8.76
C ARG A 230 18.55 8.63 -8.33
N ARG A 231 18.77 9.48 -7.31
CA ARG A 231 17.70 10.24 -6.66
C ARG A 231 16.96 11.16 -7.62
N LEU A 232 17.69 11.90 -8.46
CA LEU A 232 17.09 12.83 -9.41
C LEU A 232 16.22 12.11 -10.45
N GLU A 233 16.67 10.98 -10.98
CA GLU A 233 15.91 10.16 -11.94
C GLU A 233 14.58 9.67 -11.34
N ILE A 234 14.63 9.17 -10.09
CA ILE A 234 13.44 8.72 -9.35
C ILE A 234 12.48 9.90 -9.11
N GLN A 235 13.00 11.06 -8.68
CA GLN A 235 12.17 12.24 -8.44
C GLN A 235 11.45 12.70 -9.71
N VAL A 236 12.15 12.74 -10.84
CA VAL A 236 11.58 13.15 -12.13
C VAL A 236 10.49 12.17 -12.56
N ALA A 237 10.74 10.86 -12.49
CA ALA A 237 9.77 9.83 -12.87
C ALA A 237 8.48 9.93 -12.02
N VAL A 238 8.63 10.10 -10.71
CA VAL A 238 7.49 10.25 -9.79
C VAL A 238 6.72 11.55 -10.05
N LEU A 239 7.43 12.66 -10.26
CA LEU A 239 6.79 13.93 -10.61
C LEU A 239 5.99 13.83 -11.92
N SER A 240 6.54 13.17 -12.94
CA SER A 240 5.84 12.93 -14.21
C SER A 240 4.59 12.08 -14.02
N ALA A 241 4.64 11.04 -13.18
CA ALA A 241 3.48 10.18 -12.91
C ALA A 241 2.33 10.92 -12.21
N VAL A 242 2.66 11.89 -11.34
CA VAL A 242 1.66 12.77 -10.71
C VAL A 242 1.01 13.68 -11.74
N GLN A 243 1.80 14.31 -12.61
CA GLN A 243 1.37 15.35 -13.54
C GLN A 243 0.65 14.83 -14.78
N LEU A 244 1.11 13.72 -15.36
CA LEU A 244 0.58 13.21 -16.63
C LEU A 244 -0.66 12.34 -16.45
N GLY A 245 -0.87 11.81 -15.24
CA GLY A 245 -1.88 10.78 -15.02
C GLY A 245 -1.56 9.56 -15.88
N GLY A 246 -0.74 8.64 -15.37
CA GLY A 246 -0.60 7.26 -15.83
C GLY A 246 -0.47 7.04 -17.34
#